data_AF-A0A1J8QDR0-F1
#
_entry.id   AF-A0A1J8QDR0-F1
#
_cell.length_a   1.000
_cell.length_b   1.000
_cell.length_c   1.000
_cell.angle_alpha   90.00
_cell.angle_beta   90.00
_cell.angle_gamma   90.00
#
_symmetry.space_group_name_H-M   'P 1'
#
loop_
_entity.id
_entity.type
_entity.pdbx_description
1 polymer ?
#
loop_
_entity_poly.entity_id
_entity_poly.type
_entity_poly.pdbx_seq_one_letter_code
_entity_poly.pdbx_strand_id
1 'polypeptide(L)'
;MSIPPIPDELQKGVRVVVETKYGSLKGGRTTNGAAVFLEVPYALPPVRFEDPKPLPPDFVYEDKDYIYETKHCFQPSNDGQGHGAGTTPVDRKGYGEPSEDPLFVNVVCPSTFKFGGKLPVNVYIHGG
;
A
#
# COMPACT_ATOMS: atom_id res chain seq x y z
N MET A 1 -17.48 2.22 12.97
CA MET A 1 -16.30 2.24 12.09
C MET A 1 -16.16 0.84 11.50
N SER A 2 -16.15 0.71 10.17
CA SER A 2 -15.86 -0.55 9.48
C SER A 2 -14.41 -0.95 9.76
N ILE A 3 -14.15 -2.25 9.92
CA ILE A 3 -12.78 -2.77 10.05
C ILE A 3 -12.12 -2.59 8.68
N PRO A 4 -10.93 -1.97 8.58
CA PRO A 4 -10.27 -1.78 7.29
C PRO A 4 -9.94 -3.15 6.68
N PRO A 5 -10.09 -3.31 5.36
CA PRO A 5 -9.85 -4.59 4.72
C PRO A 5 -8.38 -4.99 4.89
N ILE A 6 -8.18 -6.24 5.27
CA ILE A 6 -6.90 -6.93 5.27
C ILE A 6 -7.05 -8.08 4.27
N PRO A 7 -6.13 -8.25 3.30
CA PRO A 7 -6.12 -9.43 2.46
C PRO A 7 -6.14 -10.73 3.29
N ASP A 8 -7.00 -11.68 2.95
CA ASP A 8 -7.21 -12.92 3.72
C ASP A 8 -5.90 -13.67 4.05
N GLU A 9 -4.94 -13.65 3.12
CA GLU A 9 -3.64 -14.29 3.29
C GLU A 9 -2.78 -13.61 4.36
N LEU A 10 -2.94 -12.30 4.58
CA LEU A 10 -2.22 -11.52 5.61
C LEU A 10 -2.90 -11.57 6.97
N GLN A 11 -4.21 -11.83 7.02
CA GLN A 11 -4.93 -12.11 8.28
C GLN A 11 -4.45 -13.42 8.91
N LYS A 12 -4.25 -14.45 8.09
CA LYS A 12 -3.80 -15.80 8.50
C LYS A 12 -2.26 -15.92 8.54
N GLY A 13 -1.57 -14.89 8.06
CA GLY A 13 -0.13 -14.83 7.92
C GLY A 13 0.63 -14.62 9.22
N VAL A 14 1.96 -14.70 9.14
CA VAL A 14 2.87 -14.30 10.23
C VAL A 14 3.39 -12.88 10.01
N ARG A 15 3.60 -12.12 11.08
CA ARG A 15 4.19 -10.78 10.99
C ARG A 15 5.66 -10.85 10.58
N VAL A 16 6.10 -9.88 9.80
CA VAL A 16 7.50 -9.72 9.39
C VAL A 16 7.92 -8.27 9.59
N VAL A 17 9.10 -8.07 10.15
CA VAL A 17 9.65 -6.72 10.39
C VAL A 17 10.92 -6.56 9.55
N VAL A 18 11.05 -5.41 8.89
CA VAL A 18 12.26 -5.04 8.15
C VAL A 18 12.73 -3.66 8.60
N GLU A 19 14.05 -3.50 8.69
CA GLU A 19 14.67 -2.23 8.99
C GLU A 19 14.93 -1.44 7.71
N THR A 20 14.55 -0.17 7.71
CA THR A 20 14.79 0.75 6.59
C THR A 20 15.52 2.00 7.08
N LYS A 21 15.89 2.90 6.15
CA LYS A 21 16.45 4.21 6.53
C LYS A 21 15.50 5.08 7.36
N TYR A 22 14.19 4.82 7.31
CA TYR A 22 13.16 5.56 8.04
C TYR A 22 12.57 4.73 9.19
N GLY A 23 13.34 3.76 9.71
CA GLY A 23 12.92 2.89 10.80
C GLY A 23 12.25 1.59 10.34
N SER A 24 11.65 0.88 11.29
CA SER A 24 11.07 -0.45 11.10
C SER A 24 9.73 -0.39 10.35
N LEU A 25 9.52 -1.32 9.40
CA LEU A 25 8.23 -1.59 8.78
C LEU A 25 7.72 -2.96 9.21
N LYS A 26 6.49 -3.02 9.72
CA LYS A 26 5.83 -4.25 10.18
C LYS A 26 4.82 -4.73 9.14
N GLY A 27 5.24 -5.62 8.24
CA GLY A 27 4.38 -6.25 7.24
C GLY A 27 3.85 -7.61 7.68
N GLY A 28 3.34 -8.37 6.72
CA GLY A 28 2.89 -9.74 6.90
C GLY A 28 3.46 -10.68 5.85
N ARG A 29 3.57 -11.97 6.16
CA ARG A 29 3.79 -13.02 5.17
C ARG A 29 2.47 -13.66 4.80
N THR A 30 2.20 -13.77 3.51
CA THR A 30 1.08 -14.54 2.97
C THR A 30 1.29 -16.06 3.18
N THR A 31 0.26 -16.84 2.87
CA THR A 31 0.29 -18.32 3.02
C THR A 31 1.34 -18.99 2.13
N ASN A 32 1.68 -18.40 0.98
CA ASN A 32 2.78 -18.86 0.12
C ASN A 32 4.16 -18.34 0.57
N GLY A 33 4.21 -17.60 1.68
CA GLY A 33 5.42 -17.09 2.31
C GLY A 33 5.94 -15.78 1.75
N ALA A 34 5.31 -15.17 0.74
CA ALA A 34 5.69 -13.84 0.25
C ALA A 34 5.53 -12.79 1.35
N ALA A 35 6.49 -11.88 1.48
CA ALA A 35 6.42 -10.79 2.43
C ALA A 35 5.75 -9.58 1.77
N VAL A 36 4.74 -9.01 2.43
CA VAL A 36 3.91 -7.91 1.92
C VAL A 36 3.91 -6.77 2.93
N PHE A 37 4.09 -5.56 2.41
CA PHE A 37 4.01 -4.30 3.13
C PHE A 37 3.06 -3.38 2.35
N LEU A 38 1.91 -3.06 2.93
CA LEU A 38 0.88 -2.25 2.30
C LEU A 38 0.93 -0.81 2.81
N GLU A 39 0.57 0.14 1.96
CA GLU A 39 0.45 1.56 2.29
C GLU A 39 1.72 2.18 2.89
N VAL A 40 2.90 1.78 2.40
CA VAL A 40 4.17 2.35 2.83
C VAL A 40 4.33 3.76 2.23
N PRO A 41 4.38 4.83 3.05
CA PRO A 41 4.54 6.19 2.53
C PRO A 41 5.87 6.32 1.79
N TYR A 42 5.85 7.00 0.64
CA TYR A 42 7.08 7.35 -0.09
C TYR A 42 7.33 8.86 -0.19
N ALA A 43 6.34 9.66 0.21
CA ALA A 43 6.39 11.13 0.24
C ALA A 43 5.55 11.65 1.42
N LEU A 44 5.71 12.94 1.74
CA LEU A 44 4.84 13.62 2.71
C LEU A 44 3.42 13.74 2.15
N PRO A 45 2.38 13.83 3.02
CA PRO A 45 1.01 14.11 2.58
C PRO A 45 0.99 15.32 1.64
N PRO A 46 0.33 15.21 0.47
CA PRO A 46 0.42 16.21 -0.56
C PRO A 46 -0.27 17.50 -0.13
N VAL A 47 0.32 18.62 -0.52
CA VAL A 47 -0.39 19.89 -0.54
C VAL A 47 -1.06 20.02 -1.90
N ARG A 48 -2.33 20.41 -1.91
CA ARG A 48 -3.13 20.44 -3.14
C ARG A 48 -2.51 21.40 -4.16
N PHE A 49 -2.32 20.90 -5.37
CA PHE A 49 -1.72 21.64 -6.50
C PHE A 49 -0.25 22.05 -6.29
N GLU A 50 0.48 21.33 -5.44
CA GLU A 50 1.93 21.44 -5.32
C GLU A 50 2.62 20.13 -5.74
N ASP A 51 3.92 20.23 -6.05
CA ASP A 51 4.75 19.06 -6.27
C ASP A 51 4.89 18.22 -5.00
N PRO A 52 4.96 16.87 -5.11
CA PRO A 52 5.14 15.99 -3.97
C PRO A 52 6.49 16.26 -3.29
N LYS A 53 6.47 16.29 -1.96
CA LYS A 53 7.68 16.52 -1.14
C LYS A 53 8.21 15.18 -0.63
N PRO A 54 9.51 14.88 -0.79
CA PRO A 54 10.08 13.63 -0.30
C PRO A 54 10.03 13.57 1.23
N LEU A 55 10.04 12.35 1.77
CA LEU A 55 10.18 12.13 3.21
C LEU A 55 11.51 12.72 3.71
N PRO A 56 11.50 13.58 4.74
CA PRO A 56 12.73 14.21 5.24
C PRO A 56 13.65 13.18 5.91
N PRO A 57 14.95 13.50 6.10
CA PRO A 57 15.92 12.54 6.65
C PRO A 57 15.60 12.02 8.06
N ASP A 58 14.89 12.82 8.85
CA ASP A 58 14.43 12.52 10.21
C ASP A 58 13.05 11.85 10.25
N PHE A 59 12.46 11.55 9.09
CA PHE A 59 11.20 10.84 9.02
C PHE A 59 11.33 9.43 9.62
N VAL A 60 10.34 9.03 10.40
CA VAL A 60 10.22 7.70 10.97
C VAL A 60 8.83 7.16 10.64
N TYR A 61 8.78 5.93 10.14
CA TYR A 61 7.51 5.24 9.93
C TYR A 61 6.71 5.12 11.23
N GLU A 62 5.39 5.17 11.11
CA GLU A 62 4.51 4.96 12.26
C GLU A 62 4.68 3.55 12.84
N ASP A 63 4.56 3.42 14.15
CA ASP A 63 4.58 2.11 14.81
C ASP A 63 3.24 1.37 14.63
N LYS A 64 2.98 0.88 13.42
CA LYS A 64 1.75 0.17 13.04
C LYS A 64 2.01 -1.01 12.11
N ASP A 65 1.00 -1.86 11.98
CA ASP A 65 0.99 -2.95 11.00
C ASP A 65 0.66 -2.40 9.59
N TYR A 66 1.56 -2.59 8.64
CA TYR A 66 1.47 -2.22 7.22
C TYR A 66 0.87 -3.38 6.41
N ILE A 67 -0.37 -3.75 6.72
CA ILE A 67 -1.08 -4.91 6.13
C ILE A 67 -2.52 -4.58 5.72
N TYR A 68 -2.92 -3.32 5.87
CA TYR A 68 -4.29 -2.87 5.64
C TYR A 68 -4.37 -2.10 4.32
N GLU A 69 -5.51 -2.21 3.65
CA GLU A 69 -5.86 -1.37 2.51
C GLU A 69 -6.94 -0.38 2.97
N THR A 70 -6.50 0.69 3.61
CA THR A 70 -7.36 1.68 4.26
C THR A 70 -7.80 2.78 3.32
N LYS A 71 -7.02 3.09 2.29
CA LYS A 71 -7.27 4.25 1.43
C LYS A 71 -6.82 4.05 -0.02
N HIS A 72 -7.45 4.79 -0.91
CA HIS A 72 -7.02 4.99 -2.30
C HIS A 72 -7.07 6.48 -2.67
N CYS A 73 -6.45 6.86 -3.78
CA CYS A 73 -6.56 8.22 -4.32
C CYS A 73 -8.02 8.64 -4.43
N PHE A 74 -8.32 9.88 -4.06
CA PHE A 74 -9.62 10.44 -4.39
C PHE A 74 -9.87 10.36 -5.90
N GLN A 75 -10.97 9.70 -6.29
CA GLN A 75 -11.40 9.57 -7.67
C GLN A 75 -12.81 10.14 -7.85
N PRO A 76 -13.12 10.73 -9.01
CA PRO A 76 -14.48 11.19 -9.29
C PRO A 76 -15.55 10.12 -9.05
N SER A 77 -16.73 10.56 -8.62
CA SER A 77 -17.90 9.68 -8.47
C SER A 77 -18.49 9.24 -9.80
N ASN A 78 -18.09 9.88 -10.92
CA ASN A 78 -18.58 9.52 -12.24
C ASN A 78 -18.12 8.10 -12.60
N ASP A 79 -19.09 7.19 -12.72
CA ASP A 79 -18.84 5.77 -12.95
C ASP A 79 -18.65 5.39 -14.42
N GLY A 80 -18.75 6.34 -15.35
CA GLY A 80 -18.60 6.10 -16.79
C GLY A 80 -19.42 4.89 -17.25
N GLN A 81 -18.81 3.99 -18.04
CA GLN A 81 -19.43 2.73 -18.46
C GLN A 81 -19.31 1.59 -17.43
N GLY A 82 -18.60 1.79 -16.31
CA GLY A 82 -18.28 0.74 -15.35
C GLY A 82 -19.51 0.19 -14.61
N HIS A 83 -20.53 1.02 -14.40
CA HIS A 83 -21.79 0.59 -13.77
C HIS A 83 -22.59 -0.39 -14.65
N GLY A 84 -22.39 -0.35 -15.98
CA GLY A 84 -23.06 -1.24 -16.93
C GLY A 84 -22.36 -2.58 -17.16
N ALA A 85 -21.10 -2.72 -16.72
CA ALA A 85 -20.26 -3.90 -16.96
C ALA A 85 -20.22 -4.89 -15.77
N GLY A 86 -20.97 -4.63 -14.69
CA GLY A 86 -21.04 -5.51 -13.51
C GLY A 86 -19.77 -5.49 -12.64
N THR A 87 -18.85 -4.57 -12.86
CA THR A 87 -17.63 -4.42 -12.07
C THR A 87 -17.92 -3.64 -10.79
N THR A 88 -17.50 -4.17 -9.64
CA THR A 88 -17.73 -3.50 -8.37
C THR A 88 -16.91 -2.20 -8.26
N PRO A 89 -17.30 -1.22 -7.45
CA PRO A 89 -16.49 -0.02 -7.22
C PRO A 89 -15.07 -0.32 -6.72
N VAL A 90 -14.92 -1.35 -5.86
CA VAL A 90 -13.63 -1.73 -5.28
C VAL A 90 -12.65 -2.26 -6.33
N ASP A 91 -13.13 -3.06 -7.30
CA ASP A 91 -12.28 -3.57 -8.39
C ASP A 91 -11.81 -2.45 -9.35
N ARG A 92 -12.49 -1.29 -9.33
CA ARG A 92 -12.18 -0.14 -10.19
C ARG A 92 -11.32 0.90 -9.49
N LYS A 93 -11.62 1.18 -8.22
CA LYS A 93 -11.06 2.32 -7.47
C LYS A 93 -10.02 1.89 -6.44
N GLY A 94 -10.05 0.62 -6.03
CA GLY A 94 -9.26 0.07 -4.94
C GLY A 94 -10.08 -0.10 -3.67
N TYR A 95 -9.49 -0.82 -2.72
CA TYR A 95 -10.01 -1.00 -1.37
C TYR A 95 -9.88 0.29 -0.54
N GLY A 96 -10.53 0.30 0.63
CA GLY A 96 -10.48 1.44 1.54
C GLY A 96 -11.31 2.64 1.08
N GLU A 97 -11.06 3.78 1.70
CA GLU A 97 -11.80 5.02 1.46
C GLU A 97 -11.03 6.00 0.56
N PRO A 98 -11.72 6.83 -0.25
CA PRO A 98 -11.09 7.90 -1.01
C PRO A 98 -10.33 8.87 -0.10
N SER A 99 -9.08 9.20 -0.45
CA SER A 99 -8.22 10.08 0.35
C SER A 99 -7.45 11.08 -0.51
N GLU A 100 -7.23 12.28 0.05
CA GLU A 100 -6.29 13.27 -0.50
C GLU A 100 -4.84 12.99 -0.11
N ASP A 101 -4.57 11.97 0.72
CA ASP A 101 -3.22 11.51 1.05
C ASP A 101 -2.91 10.12 0.47
N PRO A 102 -2.73 9.98 -0.86
CA PRO A 102 -2.53 8.68 -1.49
C PRO A 102 -1.07 8.36 -1.81
N LEU A 103 -0.10 9.10 -1.26
CA LEU A 103 1.32 8.94 -1.63
C LEU A 103 1.98 7.78 -0.88
N PHE A 104 1.52 6.56 -1.19
CA PHE A 104 2.03 5.31 -0.68
C PHE A 104 2.29 4.31 -1.80
N VAL A 105 3.06 3.26 -1.47
CA VAL A 105 3.27 2.10 -2.32
C VAL A 105 3.01 0.82 -1.55
N ASN A 106 2.66 -0.23 -2.29
CA ASN A 106 2.62 -1.59 -1.78
C ASN A 106 3.87 -2.33 -2.25
N VAL A 107 4.56 -3.02 -1.34
CA VAL A 107 5.79 -3.75 -1.62
C VAL A 107 5.54 -5.23 -1.37
N VAL A 108 5.76 -6.05 -2.40
CA VAL A 108 5.64 -7.52 -2.32
C VAL A 108 6.99 -8.14 -2.67
N CYS A 109 7.49 -8.95 -1.75
CA CYS A 109 8.76 -9.64 -1.87
C CYS A 109 8.51 -11.17 -1.93
N PRO A 110 9.23 -11.92 -2.78
CA PRO A 110 9.10 -13.37 -2.80
C PRO A 110 9.51 -13.98 -1.46
N SER A 111 9.04 -15.20 -1.18
CA SER A 111 9.31 -15.90 0.09
C SER A 111 10.81 -16.07 0.40
N THR A 112 11.63 -16.13 -0.65
CA THR A 112 13.10 -16.24 -0.62
C THR A 112 13.84 -14.93 -0.38
N PHE A 113 13.12 -13.80 -0.26
CA PHE A 113 13.72 -12.51 0.02
C PHE A 113 14.58 -12.53 1.29
N LYS A 114 15.72 -11.86 1.21
CA LYS A 114 16.65 -11.64 2.31
C LYS A 114 17.04 -10.17 2.30
N PHE A 115 17.26 -9.61 3.49
CA PHE A 115 17.80 -8.26 3.61
C PHE A 115 19.14 -8.15 2.87
N GLY A 116 19.32 -7.07 2.10
CA GLY A 116 20.48 -6.88 1.21
C GLY A 116 20.47 -7.75 -0.06
N GLY A 117 19.45 -8.57 -0.28
CA GLY A 117 19.27 -9.33 -1.51
C GLY A 117 19.07 -8.41 -2.72
N LYS A 118 19.79 -8.68 -3.81
CA LYS A 118 19.74 -7.87 -5.05
C LYS A 118 18.75 -8.48 -6.05
N LEU A 119 17.50 -8.64 -5.63
CA LEU A 119 16.45 -9.11 -6.53
C LEU A 119 16.11 -8.02 -7.56
N PRO A 120 15.74 -8.38 -8.79
CA PRO A 120 15.18 -7.42 -9.74
C PRO A 120 13.90 -6.82 -9.15
N VAL A 121 13.71 -5.52 -9.36
CA VAL A 121 12.52 -4.79 -8.89
C VAL A 121 11.62 -4.51 -10.08
N ASN A 122 10.35 -4.89 -9.97
CA ASN A 122 9.31 -4.47 -10.91
C ASN A 122 8.47 -3.38 -10.24
N VAL A 123 8.35 -2.23 -10.89
CA VAL A 123 7.51 -1.11 -10.43
C VAL A 123 6.28 -1.07 -11.34
N TYR A 124 5.14 -1.47 -10.78
CA TYR A 124 3.87 -1.39 -11.48
C TYR A 124 3.23 -0.02 -11.28
N ILE A 125 2.83 0.61 -12.39
CA ILE A 125 2.09 1.87 -12.40
C ILE A 125 0.70 1.53 -12.96
N HIS A 126 -0.32 1.63 -12.11
CA HIS A 126 -1.68 1.30 -12.52
C HIS A 126 -2.20 2.29 -13.57
N GLY A 127 -3.06 1.81 -14.46
CA GLY A 127 -3.86 2.67 -15.36
C GLY A 127 -5.08 3.25 -14.65
N GLY A 128 -5.95 3.88 -15.42
CA GLY A 128 -7.19 4.50 -14.96
C GLY A 128 -7.74 5.45 -16.01
#